data_AF-A0A7S2Y668-F1
#
_entry.id   AF-A0A7S2Y668-F1
#
_cell.length_a   1.000
_cell.length_b   1.000
_cell.length_c   1.000
_cell.angle_alpha   90.00
_cell.angle_beta   90.00
_cell.angle_gamma   90.00
#
_symmetry.space_group_name_H-M   'P 1'
#
loop_
_entity.id
_entity.type
_entity.pdbx_description
1 polymer ?
#
loop_
_entity_poly.entity_id
_entity_poly.type
_entity_poly.pdbx_seq_one_letter_code
_entity_poly.pdbx_strand_id
1 'polypeptide(L)'
;IVAGKPEGWGSLLRADIVMSMVPSLLGRWAQLEKKGTANASDPAAGERNALLNRLATFIKAKLLKSKMGSLVWTESIDIEDHCKATARKIMELAGRSSTEHQSCCYHSLPALFRSMPSGINAAASIYSEAVDEWSTKKSTRVDARLFEDLINSVPSIAQSILVLPLTKAAPGARSSFLKSECFRLIATLYNPKINNAANEQEKESLEKLMGARENFIESALSTLEDSEMQKAKRLKEVLRSIEKVVSFTSPHEALNRALPSDSLQKLEKGLKDVAEKTDSDAVKSLCESLVSRLSTDLQSAPKQTTSSKQNKKKKKKGKKKR
;
A
#
# COMPACT_ATOMS: atom_id res chain seq x y z
N ILE A 1 40.16 -27.85 19.88
CA ILE A 1 38.85 -28.52 20.02
C ILE A 1 37.88 -27.46 20.55
N VAL A 2 37.16 -26.80 19.65
CA VAL A 2 36.20 -25.74 20.02
C VAL A 2 34.88 -26.42 20.33
N ALA A 3 34.59 -26.61 21.61
CA ALA A 3 33.27 -27.03 22.10
C ALA A 3 32.32 -25.82 22.08
N GLY A 4 31.92 -25.39 20.88
CA GLY A 4 30.79 -24.46 20.72
C GLY A 4 29.48 -25.18 21.04
N LYS A 5 28.54 -24.50 21.70
CA LYS A 5 27.17 -25.00 21.87
C LYS A 5 26.66 -25.49 20.50
N PRO A 6 26.01 -26.66 20.40
CA PRO A 6 25.45 -27.11 19.14
C PRO A 6 24.56 -25.98 18.62
N GLU A 7 24.91 -25.45 17.46
CA GLU A 7 24.02 -24.52 16.79
C GLU A 7 22.68 -25.24 16.68
N GLY A 8 21.65 -24.71 17.34
CA GLY A 8 20.34 -25.36 17.34
C GLY A 8 19.84 -25.53 15.91
N TRP A 9 18.86 -26.41 15.69
CA TRP A 9 18.24 -26.66 14.38
C TRP A 9 17.89 -25.40 13.56
N GLY A 10 17.72 -24.24 14.22
CA GLY A 10 17.57 -22.95 13.57
C GLY A 10 18.74 -22.52 12.66
N SER A 11 19.98 -22.96 12.90
CA SER A 11 21.11 -22.64 12.00
C SER A 11 21.10 -23.45 10.70
N LEU A 12 20.31 -24.51 10.63
CA LEU A 12 20.10 -25.29 9.41
C LEU A 12 19.01 -24.67 8.52
N LEU A 13 18.16 -23.81 9.06
CA LEU A 13 17.12 -23.13 8.29
C LEU A 13 17.71 -21.92 7.57
N ARG A 14 17.64 -21.95 6.24
CA ARG A 14 18.05 -20.86 5.36
C ARG A 14 16.83 -20.16 4.78
N ALA A 15 16.90 -18.83 4.69
CA ALA A 15 15.77 -18.03 4.19
C ALA A 15 15.37 -18.44 2.76
N ASP A 16 16.35 -18.58 1.86
CA ASP A 16 16.16 -18.98 0.47
C ASP A 16 15.48 -20.35 0.31
N ILE A 17 15.86 -21.33 1.15
CA ILE A 17 15.23 -22.66 1.16
C ILE A 17 13.77 -22.54 1.57
N VAL A 18 13.50 -21.85 2.68
CA VAL A 18 12.12 -21.69 3.18
C VAL A 18 11.25 -20.94 2.17
N MET A 19 11.78 -19.88 1.55
CA MET A 19 11.04 -19.14 0.52
C MET A 19 10.78 -19.98 -0.73
N SER A 20 11.71 -20.86 -1.11
CA SER A 20 11.53 -21.79 -2.24
C SER A 20 10.45 -22.85 -1.97
N MET A 21 10.17 -23.16 -0.70
CA MET A 21 9.08 -24.06 -0.34
C MET A 21 7.70 -23.43 -0.55
N VAL A 22 7.57 -22.10 -0.49
CA VAL A 22 6.27 -21.41 -0.60
C VAL A 22 5.58 -21.69 -1.94
N PRO A 23 6.18 -21.45 -3.12
CA PRO A 23 5.56 -21.80 -4.39
C PRO A 23 5.26 -23.30 -4.52
N SER A 24 6.11 -24.16 -3.96
CA SER A 24 5.92 -25.61 -4.00
C SER A 24 4.68 -26.05 -3.22
N LEU A 25 4.45 -25.48 -2.04
CA LEU A 25 3.27 -25.74 -1.22
C LEU A 25 2.00 -25.19 -1.88
N LEU A 26 2.05 -23.98 -2.44
CA LEU A 26 0.95 -23.38 -3.20
C LEU A 26 0.63 -24.21 -4.47
N GLY A 27 1.65 -24.72 -5.16
CA GLY A 27 1.47 -25.63 -6.29
C GLY A 27 0.75 -26.92 -5.90
N ARG A 28 1.11 -27.52 -4.75
CA ARG A 28 0.40 -28.70 -4.20
C ARG A 28 -1.03 -28.37 -3.79
N TRP A 29 -1.28 -27.17 -3.24
CA TRP A 29 -2.64 -26.70 -2.98
C TRP A 29 -3.47 -26.70 -4.27
N ALA A 30 -2.98 -26.08 -5.36
CA ALA A 30 -3.70 -26.07 -6.64
C ALA A 30 -4.02 -27.49 -7.15
N GLN A 31 -3.11 -28.45 -6.97
CA GLN A 31 -3.35 -29.84 -7.36
C GLN A 31 -4.45 -30.49 -6.51
N LEU A 32 -4.50 -30.21 -5.21
CA LEU A 32 -5.55 -30.68 -4.32
C LEU A 32 -6.91 -30.08 -4.68
N GLU A 33 -6.98 -28.77 -4.95
CA GLU A 33 -8.22 -28.11 -5.39
C GLU A 33 -8.78 -28.72 -6.68
N LYS A 34 -7.93 -28.92 -7.69
CA LYS A 34 -8.36 -29.50 -8.98
C LYS A 34 -8.91 -30.92 -8.85
N LYS A 35 -8.38 -31.71 -7.93
CA LYS A 35 -8.92 -33.06 -7.62
C LYS A 35 -10.22 -32.97 -6.83
N GLY A 36 -10.42 -31.89 -6.08
CA GLY A 36 -11.61 -31.57 -5.29
C GLY A 36 -12.87 -31.36 -6.12
N THR A 37 -12.75 -30.62 -7.21
CA THR A 37 -13.89 -30.20 -8.03
C THR A 37 -14.39 -31.26 -9.00
N ALA A 38 -13.66 -32.37 -9.18
CA ALA A 38 -13.96 -33.37 -10.19
C ALA A 38 -15.09 -34.34 -9.81
N ASN A 39 -15.31 -34.63 -8.53
CA ASN A 39 -16.32 -35.61 -8.08
C ASN A 39 -17.00 -35.16 -6.77
N ALA A 40 -18.21 -34.60 -6.86
CA ALA A 40 -18.98 -34.16 -5.69
C ALA A 40 -19.45 -35.30 -4.77
N SER A 41 -19.42 -36.54 -5.25
CA SER A 41 -19.75 -37.75 -4.50
C SER A 41 -18.54 -38.43 -3.85
N ASP A 42 -17.34 -37.84 -3.95
CA ASP A 42 -16.12 -38.41 -3.37
C ASP A 42 -16.15 -38.30 -1.83
N PRO A 43 -16.18 -39.42 -1.09
CA PRO A 43 -16.17 -39.39 0.38
C PRO A 43 -14.89 -38.74 0.94
N ALA A 44 -13.79 -38.66 0.16
CA ALA A 44 -12.56 -37.99 0.54
C ALA A 44 -12.61 -36.45 0.39
N ALA A 45 -13.71 -35.87 -0.10
CA ALA A 45 -13.84 -34.42 -0.28
C ALA A 45 -13.71 -33.65 1.05
N GLY A 46 -14.26 -34.20 2.15
CA GLY A 46 -14.15 -33.60 3.49
C GLY A 46 -12.71 -33.55 4.00
N GLU A 47 -11.97 -34.65 3.87
CA GLU A 47 -10.55 -34.73 4.27
C GLU A 47 -9.67 -33.80 3.44
N ARG A 48 -9.96 -33.69 2.13
CA ARG A 48 -9.26 -32.78 1.21
C ARG A 48 -9.45 -31.32 1.62
N ASN A 49 -10.68 -30.91 1.93
CA ASN A 49 -10.95 -29.54 2.40
C ASN A 49 -10.27 -29.27 3.75
N ALA A 50 -10.28 -30.25 4.66
CA ALA A 50 -9.54 -30.13 5.92
C ALA A 50 -8.03 -29.97 5.69
N LEU A 51 -7.46 -30.70 4.73
CA LEU A 51 -6.05 -30.56 4.35
C LEU A 51 -5.75 -29.20 3.72
N LEU A 52 -6.61 -28.69 2.84
CA LEU A 52 -6.50 -27.35 2.26
C LEU A 52 -6.50 -26.27 3.34
N ASN A 53 -7.45 -26.33 4.28
CA ASN A 53 -7.52 -25.41 5.42
C ASN A 53 -6.27 -25.49 6.31
N ARG A 54 -5.75 -26.70 6.53
CA ARG A 54 -4.52 -26.91 7.30
C ARG A 54 -3.30 -26.35 6.57
N LEU A 55 -3.22 -26.51 5.25
CA LEU A 55 -2.17 -25.90 4.42
C LEU A 55 -2.26 -24.37 4.44
N ALA A 56 -3.46 -23.81 4.28
CA ALA A 56 -3.71 -22.37 4.39
C ALA A 56 -3.23 -21.82 5.73
N THR A 57 -3.63 -22.48 6.81
CA THR A 57 -3.24 -22.12 8.18
C THR A 57 -1.73 -22.25 8.36
N PHE A 58 -1.11 -23.32 7.86
CA PHE A 58 0.32 -23.53 7.96
C PHE A 58 1.10 -22.43 7.22
N ILE A 59 0.73 -22.13 5.97
CA ILE A 59 1.36 -21.06 5.19
C ILE A 59 1.15 -19.72 5.91
N LYS A 60 -0.10 -19.29 6.11
CA LYS A 60 -0.43 -17.96 6.66
C LYS A 60 0.04 -17.74 8.10
N ALA A 61 -0.05 -18.76 8.96
CA ALA A 61 0.18 -18.59 10.39
C ALA A 61 1.53 -19.12 10.88
N LYS A 62 2.16 -20.08 10.19
CA LYS A 62 3.46 -20.64 10.61
C LYS A 62 4.59 -20.16 9.73
N LEU A 63 4.47 -20.37 8.41
CA LEU A 63 5.55 -20.08 7.46
C LEU A 63 5.79 -18.58 7.26
N LEU A 64 4.71 -17.81 7.10
CA LEU A 64 4.80 -16.38 6.79
C LEU A 64 4.92 -15.47 8.03
N LYS A 65 4.70 -16.02 9.23
CA LYS A 65 4.85 -15.30 10.51
C LYS A 65 6.19 -15.55 11.20
N SER A 66 6.92 -16.59 10.81
CA SER A 66 8.29 -16.78 11.30
C SER A 66 9.16 -15.59 10.94
N LYS A 67 10.09 -15.23 11.83
CA LYS A 67 11.05 -14.13 11.63
C LYS A 67 12.07 -14.52 10.55
N MET A 68 11.63 -14.55 9.29
CA MET A 68 12.48 -14.92 8.16
C MET A 68 13.67 -13.98 8.01
N GLY A 69 13.52 -12.70 8.39
CA GLY A 69 14.61 -11.73 8.39
C GLY A 69 15.74 -12.03 9.40
N SER A 70 15.56 -12.99 10.34
CA SER A 70 16.65 -13.45 11.21
C SER A 70 17.32 -14.73 10.71
N LEU A 71 16.84 -15.32 9.59
CA LEU A 71 17.48 -16.48 8.99
C LEU A 71 18.64 -16.03 8.10
N VAL A 72 19.69 -16.84 8.07
CA VAL A 72 20.84 -16.62 7.20
C VAL A 72 20.47 -17.01 5.77
N TRP A 73 20.88 -16.19 4.81
CA TRP A 73 20.79 -16.49 3.38
C TRP A 73 22.01 -17.30 2.95
N THR A 74 21.83 -18.22 2.01
CA THR A 74 22.97 -18.92 1.39
C THR A 74 23.88 -17.92 0.66
N GLU A 75 25.18 -17.92 0.96
CA GLU A 75 26.16 -16.92 0.50
C GLU A 75 26.25 -16.78 -1.02
N SER A 76 26.00 -17.87 -1.76
CA SER A 76 26.10 -17.90 -3.22
C SER A 76 24.85 -17.43 -3.96
N ILE A 77 23.79 -17.03 -3.25
CA ILE A 77 22.50 -16.68 -3.86
C ILE A 77 22.38 -15.17 -4.03
N ASP A 78 22.05 -14.74 -5.25
CA ASP A 78 21.51 -13.41 -5.47
C ASP A 78 20.10 -13.32 -4.85
N ILE A 79 20.01 -12.63 -3.72
CA ILE A 79 18.78 -12.50 -2.92
C ILE A 79 17.68 -11.81 -3.73
N GLU A 80 18.02 -10.78 -4.51
CA GLU A 80 17.04 -9.98 -5.25
C GLU A 80 16.43 -10.81 -6.39
N ASP A 81 17.28 -11.47 -7.18
CA ASP A 81 16.84 -12.31 -8.29
C ASP A 81 16.05 -13.54 -7.82
N HIS A 82 16.51 -14.20 -6.75
CA HIS A 82 15.78 -15.32 -6.16
C HIS A 82 14.38 -14.92 -5.70
N CYS A 83 14.24 -13.73 -5.11
CA CYS A 83 12.96 -13.24 -4.63
C CYS A 83 12.06 -12.78 -5.76
N LYS A 84 12.58 -12.11 -6.80
CA LYS A 84 11.81 -11.82 -8.02
C LYS A 84 11.31 -13.11 -8.67
N ALA A 85 12.16 -14.12 -8.81
CA ALA A 85 11.78 -15.42 -9.37
C ALA A 85 10.69 -16.11 -8.52
N THR A 86 10.83 -16.08 -7.20
CA THR A 86 9.83 -16.63 -6.26
C THR A 86 8.51 -15.88 -6.33
N ALA A 87 8.54 -14.54 -6.34
CA ALA A 87 7.35 -13.70 -6.45
C ALA A 87 6.60 -13.94 -7.77
N ARG A 88 7.31 -14.03 -8.90
CA ARG A 88 6.72 -14.35 -10.21
C ARG A 88 6.02 -15.71 -10.20
N LYS A 89 6.62 -16.73 -9.60
CA LYS A 89 5.99 -18.05 -9.44
C LYS A 89 4.71 -17.97 -8.60
N ILE A 90 4.73 -17.22 -7.49
CA ILE A 90 3.53 -17.01 -6.66
C ILE A 90 2.43 -16.29 -7.45
N MET A 91 2.78 -15.26 -8.22
CA MET A 91 1.84 -14.54 -9.08
C MET A 91 1.26 -15.43 -10.19
N GLU A 92 2.07 -16.28 -10.82
CA GLU A 92 1.60 -17.25 -11.81
C GLU A 92 0.58 -18.24 -11.20
N LEU A 93 0.86 -18.73 -9.99
CA LEU A 93 -0.04 -19.62 -9.26
C LEU A 93 -1.35 -18.92 -8.89
N ALA A 94 -1.29 -17.66 -8.46
CA ALA A 94 -2.46 -16.84 -8.17
C ALA A 94 -3.36 -16.64 -9.41
N GLY A 95 -2.75 -16.50 -10.60
CA GLY A 95 -3.49 -16.31 -11.85
C GLY A 95 -4.32 -17.51 -12.32
N ARG A 96 -4.10 -18.70 -11.77
CA ARG A 96 -4.75 -19.95 -12.21
C ARG A 96 -5.60 -20.61 -11.12
N SER A 97 -5.88 -19.91 -10.02
CA SER A 97 -6.43 -20.52 -8.81
C SER A 97 -7.81 -19.99 -8.41
N SER A 98 -8.41 -20.66 -7.41
CA SER A 98 -9.64 -20.21 -6.76
C SER A 98 -9.42 -18.89 -6.03
N THR A 99 -10.49 -18.18 -5.66
CA THR A 99 -10.39 -16.95 -4.87
C THR A 99 -9.67 -17.15 -3.52
N GLU A 100 -9.87 -18.29 -2.88
CA GLU A 100 -9.24 -18.59 -1.58
C GLU A 100 -7.74 -18.86 -1.74
N HIS A 101 -7.36 -19.64 -2.74
CA HIS A 101 -5.96 -19.90 -3.04
C HIS A 101 -5.25 -18.63 -3.53
N GLN A 102 -5.90 -17.83 -4.38
CA GLN A 102 -5.41 -16.52 -4.80
C GLN A 102 -5.11 -15.62 -3.58
N SER A 103 -6.04 -15.55 -2.61
CA SER A 103 -5.80 -14.85 -1.34
C SER A 103 -4.57 -15.39 -0.61
N CYS A 104 -4.37 -16.72 -0.56
CA CYS A 104 -3.18 -17.27 0.06
C CYS A 104 -1.87 -16.93 -0.69
N CYS A 105 -1.90 -16.91 -2.02
CA CYS A 105 -0.77 -16.46 -2.82
C CYS A 105 -0.44 -14.99 -2.51
N TYR A 106 -1.43 -14.10 -2.52
CA TYR A 106 -1.24 -12.68 -2.24
C TYR A 106 -0.70 -12.43 -0.84
N HIS A 107 -1.21 -13.12 0.18
CA HIS A 107 -0.68 -13.04 1.55
C HIS A 107 0.77 -13.51 1.67
N SER A 108 1.27 -14.33 0.74
CA SER A 108 2.65 -14.84 0.76
C SER A 108 3.67 -13.82 0.27
N LEU A 109 3.27 -12.89 -0.60
CA LEU A 109 4.16 -11.89 -1.19
C LEU A 109 4.73 -10.90 -0.15
N PRO A 110 3.92 -10.27 0.73
CA PRO A 110 4.47 -9.34 1.71
C PRO A 110 5.45 -9.99 2.70
N ALA A 111 5.26 -11.28 3.01
CA ALA A 111 6.18 -12.02 3.86
C ALA A 111 7.53 -12.32 3.16
N LEU A 112 7.49 -12.61 1.85
CA LEU A 112 8.70 -12.69 1.03
C LEU A 112 9.48 -11.37 1.08
N PHE A 113 8.83 -10.23 0.86
CA PHE A 113 9.53 -8.94 0.85
C PHE A 113 10.04 -8.52 2.23
N ARG A 114 9.36 -8.89 3.31
CA ARG A 114 9.83 -8.68 4.70
C ARG A 114 11.10 -9.48 5.06
N SER A 115 11.38 -10.56 4.36
CA SER A 115 12.52 -11.44 4.65
C SER A 115 13.85 -10.93 4.09
N MET A 116 13.81 -9.90 3.24
CA MET A 116 14.97 -9.42 2.51
C MET A 116 15.53 -8.11 3.08
N PRO A 117 16.86 -7.97 3.18
CA PRO A 117 17.51 -6.69 3.47
C PRO A 117 17.22 -5.62 2.39
N SER A 118 17.11 -6.02 1.12
CA SER A 118 16.86 -5.15 -0.05
C SER A 118 15.45 -5.32 -0.65
N GLY A 119 14.49 -5.79 0.16
CA GLY A 119 13.19 -6.26 -0.34
C GLY A 119 12.34 -5.22 -1.07
N ILE A 120 12.62 -3.93 -0.87
CA ILE A 120 11.88 -2.82 -1.49
C ILE A 120 12.06 -2.80 -3.02
N ASN A 121 13.27 -3.05 -3.55
CA ASN A 121 13.53 -2.97 -4.99
C ASN A 121 12.84 -4.11 -5.75
N ALA A 122 12.98 -5.34 -5.23
CA ALA A 122 12.27 -6.50 -5.77
C ALA A 122 10.74 -6.30 -5.71
N ALA A 123 10.22 -5.80 -4.58
CA ALA A 123 8.81 -5.51 -4.44
C ALA A 123 8.36 -4.44 -5.45
N ALA A 124 9.13 -3.37 -5.62
CA ALA A 124 8.80 -2.27 -6.53
C ALA A 124 8.62 -2.75 -7.97
N SER A 125 9.52 -3.59 -8.48
CA SER A 125 9.38 -4.18 -9.83
C SER A 125 8.09 -4.98 -9.95
N ILE A 126 7.86 -5.93 -9.04
CA ILE A 126 6.72 -6.86 -9.10
C ILE A 126 5.39 -6.14 -8.96
N TYR A 127 5.27 -5.22 -8.01
CA TYR A 127 4.01 -4.49 -7.81
C TYR A 127 3.76 -3.43 -8.87
N SER A 128 4.80 -2.81 -9.45
CA SER A 128 4.63 -1.88 -10.58
C SER A 128 4.10 -2.61 -11.81
N GLU A 129 4.68 -3.76 -12.16
CA GLU A 129 4.19 -4.64 -13.23
C GLU A 129 2.74 -5.08 -12.97
N ALA A 130 2.41 -5.43 -11.71
CA ALA A 130 1.06 -5.82 -11.34
C ALA A 130 0.04 -4.68 -11.44
N VAL A 131 0.40 -3.44 -11.06
CA VAL A 131 -0.46 -2.26 -11.21
C VAL A 131 -0.71 -1.95 -12.70
N ASP A 132 0.33 -2.02 -13.53
CA ASP A 132 0.22 -1.80 -14.97
C ASP A 132 -0.71 -2.85 -15.60
N GLU A 133 -0.50 -4.13 -15.32
CA GLU A 133 -1.37 -5.20 -15.81
C GLU A 133 -2.82 -5.03 -15.34
N TRP A 134 -3.03 -4.76 -14.05
CA TRP A 134 -4.35 -4.60 -13.46
C TRP A 134 -5.15 -3.45 -14.11
N SER A 135 -4.47 -2.32 -14.34
CA SER A 135 -5.08 -1.09 -14.86
C SER A 135 -5.30 -1.10 -16.37
N THR A 136 -4.49 -1.84 -17.15
CA THR A 136 -4.51 -1.78 -18.62
C THR A 136 -5.10 -3.02 -19.30
N LYS A 137 -4.87 -4.25 -18.78
CA LYS A 137 -5.25 -5.47 -19.49
C LYS A 137 -6.72 -5.82 -19.31
N LYS A 138 -7.45 -6.08 -20.41
CA LYS A 138 -8.88 -6.44 -20.35
C LYS A 138 -9.14 -7.69 -19.50
N SER A 139 -8.32 -8.72 -19.72
CA SER A 139 -8.36 -10.00 -19.01
C SER A 139 -7.10 -10.12 -18.15
N THR A 140 -7.24 -9.84 -16.87
CA THR A 140 -6.19 -10.04 -15.87
C THR A 140 -6.78 -10.76 -14.67
N ARG A 141 -5.92 -11.45 -13.95
CA ARG A 141 -6.23 -12.11 -12.68
C ARG A 141 -5.71 -11.31 -11.49
N VAL A 142 -4.94 -10.25 -11.74
CA VAL A 142 -4.58 -9.28 -10.70
C VAL A 142 -5.84 -8.50 -10.33
N ASP A 143 -6.08 -8.35 -9.04
CA ASP A 143 -7.17 -7.55 -8.51
C ASP A 143 -6.71 -6.71 -7.33
N ALA A 144 -7.54 -5.76 -6.90
CA ALA A 144 -7.19 -4.78 -5.88
C ALA A 144 -6.72 -5.40 -4.55
N ARG A 145 -7.16 -6.63 -4.22
CA ARG A 145 -6.81 -7.30 -2.95
C ARG A 145 -5.32 -7.59 -2.86
N LEU A 146 -4.63 -7.78 -3.98
CA LEU A 146 -3.16 -7.92 -4.00
C LEU A 146 -2.50 -6.69 -3.35
N PHE A 147 -2.95 -5.50 -3.73
CA PHE A 147 -2.39 -4.24 -3.22
C PHE A 147 -2.85 -3.98 -1.78
N GLU A 148 -4.11 -4.27 -1.46
CA GLU A 148 -4.64 -4.15 -0.10
C GLU A 148 -3.90 -5.07 0.89
N ASP A 149 -3.61 -6.31 0.48
CA ASP A 149 -2.85 -7.25 1.29
C ASP A 149 -1.45 -6.70 1.61
N LEU A 150 -0.79 -6.05 0.64
CA LEU A 150 0.49 -5.37 0.87
C LEU A 150 0.33 -4.18 1.83
N ILE A 151 -0.64 -3.31 1.57
CA ILE A 151 -0.92 -2.10 2.38
C ILE A 151 -1.16 -2.49 3.84
N ASN A 152 -1.94 -3.54 4.08
CA ASN A 152 -2.29 -3.98 5.43
C ASN A 152 -1.15 -4.76 6.10
N SER A 153 -0.39 -5.55 5.34
CA SER A 153 0.63 -6.44 5.90
C SER A 153 1.98 -5.75 6.13
N VAL A 154 2.39 -4.86 5.23
CA VAL A 154 3.70 -4.20 5.27
C VAL A 154 3.59 -2.76 4.76
N PRO A 155 2.99 -1.89 5.57
CA PRO A 155 2.53 -0.62 5.04
C PRO A 155 3.64 0.36 4.64
N SER A 156 4.79 0.32 5.33
CA SER A 156 5.97 1.11 4.96
C SER A 156 6.47 0.77 3.55
N ILE A 157 6.61 -0.53 3.25
CA ILE A 157 6.94 -0.98 1.90
C ILE A 157 5.86 -0.55 0.90
N ALA A 158 4.57 -0.70 1.25
CA ALA A 158 3.48 -0.28 0.39
C ALA A 158 3.54 1.20 0.01
N GLN A 159 3.77 2.08 0.98
CA GLN A 159 3.93 3.53 0.78
C GLN A 159 5.12 3.85 -0.13
N SER A 160 6.24 3.14 0.05
CA SER A 160 7.44 3.30 -0.78
C SER A 160 7.22 2.96 -2.25
N ILE A 161 6.44 1.91 -2.54
CA ILE A 161 6.44 1.31 -3.88
C ILE A 161 5.13 1.46 -4.66
N LEU A 162 3.98 1.63 -4.00
CA LEU A 162 2.69 1.64 -4.69
C LEU A 162 2.22 3.03 -5.09
N VAL A 163 2.60 4.08 -4.35
CA VAL A 163 2.04 5.43 -4.56
C VAL A 163 2.27 5.93 -5.99
N LEU A 164 3.48 5.80 -6.52
CA LEU A 164 3.83 6.33 -7.84
C LEU A 164 3.21 5.48 -8.97
N PRO A 165 3.29 4.14 -8.97
CA PRO A 165 2.57 3.32 -9.95
C PRO A 165 1.07 3.56 -9.96
N LEU A 166 0.41 3.63 -8.80
CA LEU A 166 -1.03 3.88 -8.72
C LEU A 166 -1.39 5.27 -9.26
N THR A 167 -0.57 6.27 -8.92
CA THR A 167 -0.76 7.65 -9.39
C THR A 167 -0.65 7.74 -10.92
N LYS A 168 0.33 7.05 -11.52
CA LYS A 168 0.50 6.97 -12.98
C LYS A 168 -0.64 6.21 -13.65
N ALA A 169 -1.15 5.15 -13.01
CA ALA A 169 -2.24 4.34 -13.54
C ALA A 169 -3.61 5.02 -13.46
N ALA A 170 -3.84 5.86 -12.43
CA ALA A 170 -5.15 6.44 -12.15
C ALA A 170 -5.81 7.20 -13.33
N PRO A 171 -5.14 8.07 -14.11
CA PRO A 171 -5.78 8.78 -15.21
C PRO A 171 -5.92 7.88 -16.46
N GLY A 172 -5.01 6.92 -16.64
CA GLY A 172 -4.91 6.06 -17.82
C GLY A 172 -5.60 4.70 -17.72
N ALA A 173 -6.15 4.33 -16.56
CA ALA A 173 -6.77 3.02 -16.39
C ALA A 173 -7.97 2.84 -17.34
N ARG A 174 -8.09 1.63 -17.90
CA ARG A 174 -9.05 1.29 -18.98
C ARG A 174 -10.54 1.46 -18.66
N SER A 175 -10.89 1.72 -17.40
CA SER A 175 -12.27 1.92 -16.99
C SER A 175 -12.34 2.87 -15.82
N SER A 176 -13.40 3.69 -15.78
CA SER A 176 -13.69 4.58 -14.65
C SER A 176 -13.68 3.89 -13.28
N PHE A 177 -14.06 2.60 -13.23
CA PHE A 177 -14.01 1.81 -11.99
C PHE A 177 -12.57 1.67 -11.50
N LEU A 178 -11.65 1.28 -12.39
CA LEU A 178 -10.23 1.14 -12.07
C LEU A 178 -9.58 2.49 -11.74
N LYS A 179 -9.97 3.57 -12.43
CA LYS A 179 -9.52 4.93 -12.07
C LYS A 179 -9.90 5.26 -10.62
N SER A 180 -11.17 5.06 -10.25
CA SER A 180 -11.63 5.25 -8.87
C SER A 180 -10.92 4.34 -7.87
N GLU A 181 -10.66 3.08 -8.21
CA GLU A 181 -9.93 2.14 -7.35
C GLU A 181 -8.47 2.57 -7.11
N CYS A 182 -7.78 3.10 -8.13
CA CYS A 182 -6.45 3.69 -7.94
C CYS A 182 -6.47 4.80 -6.88
N PHE A 183 -7.42 5.75 -6.97
CA PHE A 183 -7.58 6.82 -5.98
C PHE A 183 -7.94 6.29 -4.60
N ARG A 184 -8.81 5.29 -4.49
CA ARG A 184 -9.14 4.65 -3.21
C ARG A 184 -7.91 4.02 -2.55
N LEU A 185 -7.09 3.31 -3.32
CA LEU A 185 -5.85 2.70 -2.82
C LEU A 185 -4.83 3.77 -2.42
N ILE A 186 -4.67 4.84 -3.20
CA ILE A 186 -3.81 5.98 -2.85
C ILE A 186 -4.29 6.62 -1.54
N ALA A 187 -5.58 6.89 -1.39
CA ALA A 187 -6.15 7.44 -0.16
C ALA A 187 -5.85 6.56 1.07
N THR A 188 -5.78 5.24 0.88
CA THR A 188 -5.42 4.29 1.94
C THR A 188 -3.95 4.40 2.31
N LEU A 189 -3.04 4.63 1.34
CA LEU A 189 -1.60 4.84 1.60
C LEU A 189 -1.33 6.12 2.41
N TYR A 190 -2.12 7.18 2.20
CA TYR A 190 -2.06 8.46 2.94
C TYR A 190 -2.88 8.44 4.23
N ASN A 191 -2.78 7.36 5.01
CA ASN A 191 -3.42 7.25 6.32
C ASN A 191 -2.38 7.46 7.44
N PRO A 192 -2.55 8.46 8.33
CA PRO A 192 -1.57 8.77 9.37
C PRO A 192 -1.40 7.65 10.41
N LYS A 193 -2.34 6.69 10.48
CA LYS A 193 -2.24 5.54 11.40
C LYS A 193 -1.30 4.45 10.91
N ILE A 194 -0.86 4.53 9.66
CA ILE A 194 -0.14 3.46 8.98
C ILE A 194 1.38 3.52 9.21
N ASN A 195 1.94 4.72 9.34
CA ASN A 195 3.38 4.93 9.46
C ASN A 195 3.65 6.05 10.48
N ASN A 196 4.44 5.72 11.52
CA ASN A 196 4.80 6.65 12.60
C ASN A 196 6.27 7.11 12.51
N ALA A 197 6.98 6.78 11.42
CA ALA A 197 8.39 7.11 11.20
C ALA A 197 9.31 6.65 12.35
N ALA A 198 9.05 5.48 12.92
CA ALA A 198 9.73 4.99 14.12
C ALA A 198 11.13 4.42 13.83
N ASN A 199 11.37 3.95 12.60
CA ASN A 199 12.66 3.43 12.13
C ASN A 199 13.07 4.05 10.79
N GLU A 200 14.32 3.85 10.37
CA GLU A 200 14.87 4.46 9.15
C GLU A 200 14.10 4.03 7.89
N GLN A 201 13.66 2.78 7.80
CA GLN A 201 12.86 2.30 6.66
C GLN A 201 11.51 3.02 6.58
N GLU A 202 10.85 3.24 7.72
CA GLU A 202 9.60 3.98 7.82
C GLU A 202 9.76 5.45 7.45
N LYS A 203 10.89 6.08 7.82
CA LYS A 203 11.24 7.44 7.40
C LYS A 203 11.46 7.52 5.90
N GLU A 204 12.27 6.64 5.32
CA GLU A 204 12.50 6.57 3.87
C GLU A 204 11.18 6.36 3.11
N SER A 205 10.30 5.50 3.65
CA SER A 205 8.98 5.25 3.07
C SER A 205 8.09 6.49 3.10
N LEU A 206 8.13 7.23 4.20
CA LEU A 206 7.41 8.50 4.32
C LEU A 206 7.97 9.53 3.34
N GLU A 207 9.29 9.63 3.20
CA GLU A 207 9.93 10.52 2.23
C GLU A 207 9.51 10.21 0.79
N LYS A 208 9.47 8.93 0.39
CA LYS A 208 8.96 8.52 -0.93
C LYS A 208 7.48 8.86 -1.11
N LEU A 209 6.65 8.62 -0.11
CA LEU A 209 5.22 8.99 -0.12
C LEU A 209 5.04 10.52 -0.28
N MET A 210 5.90 11.29 0.37
CA MET A 210 5.93 12.76 0.28
C MET A 210 6.48 13.24 -1.07
N GLY A 211 7.46 12.55 -1.65
CA GLY A 211 7.98 12.84 -2.99
C GLY A 211 6.94 12.64 -4.10
N ALA A 212 5.99 11.72 -3.92
CA ALA A 212 4.98 11.40 -4.95
C ALA A 212 3.76 12.35 -4.99
N ARG A 213 3.68 13.35 -4.11
CA ARG A 213 2.48 14.20 -3.98
C ARG A 213 2.19 15.05 -5.22
N GLU A 214 3.22 15.54 -5.89
CA GLU A 214 3.04 16.35 -7.10
C GLU A 214 2.43 15.51 -8.22
N ASN A 215 2.96 14.31 -8.45
CA ASN A 215 2.37 13.38 -9.41
C ASN A 215 0.91 13.05 -9.05
N PHE A 216 0.59 12.93 -7.75
CA PHE A 216 -0.77 12.71 -7.31
C PHE A 216 -1.69 13.87 -7.69
N ILE A 217 -1.26 15.11 -7.48
CA ILE A 217 -2.02 16.31 -7.86
C ILE A 217 -2.23 16.38 -9.37
N GLU A 218 -1.17 16.15 -10.16
CA GLU A 218 -1.27 16.12 -11.63
C GLU A 218 -2.26 15.05 -12.11
N SER A 219 -2.16 13.86 -11.56
CA SER A 219 -3.05 12.72 -11.84
C SER A 219 -4.50 13.01 -11.46
N ALA A 220 -4.71 13.62 -10.28
CA ALA A 220 -6.02 14.05 -9.82
C ALA A 220 -6.63 15.10 -10.76
N LEU A 221 -5.87 16.14 -11.12
CA LEU A 221 -6.31 17.17 -12.06
C LEU A 221 -6.70 16.59 -13.42
N SER A 222 -5.84 15.74 -13.99
CA SER A 222 -6.16 15.05 -15.25
C SER A 222 -7.44 14.21 -15.15
N THR A 223 -7.68 13.57 -14.00
CA THR A 223 -8.91 12.79 -13.76
C THR A 223 -10.14 13.68 -13.54
N LEU A 224 -9.98 14.86 -12.94
CA LEU A 224 -11.06 15.83 -12.76
C LEU A 224 -11.51 16.46 -14.09
N GLU A 225 -10.68 16.44 -15.12
CA GLU A 225 -11.02 16.89 -16.49
C GLU A 225 -11.58 15.76 -17.36
N ASP A 226 -11.47 14.50 -16.92
CA ASP A 226 -11.93 13.35 -17.67
C ASP A 226 -13.47 13.27 -17.69
N SER A 227 -14.04 13.31 -18.88
CA SER A 227 -15.47 13.18 -19.15
C SER A 227 -16.10 11.91 -18.54
N GLU A 228 -15.39 10.78 -18.51
CA GLU A 228 -15.90 9.54 -17.93
C GLU A 228 -16.02 9.61 -16.40
N MET A 229 -15.25 10.48 -15.76
CA MET A 229 -15.16 10.61 -14.31
C MET A 229 -16.10 11.69 -13.73
N GLN A 230 -16.77 12.47 -14.57
CA GLN A 230 -17.69 13.55 -14.17
C GLN A 230 -18.95 13.08 -13.42
N LYS A 231 -19.27 11.79 -13.45
CA LYS A 231 -20.41 11.27 -12.68
C LYS A 231 -20.15 11.44 -11.18
N ALA A 232 -21.11 12.04 -10.47
CA ALA A 232 -20.99 12.42 -9.07
C ALA A 232 -20.39 11.33 -8.15
N LYS A 233 -20.78 10.06 -8.30
CA LYS A 233 -20.23 8.95 -7.50
C LYS A 233 -18.72 8.76 -7.70
N ARG A 234 -18.24 8.84 -8.95
CA ARG A 234 -16.83 8.64 -9.33
C ARG A 234 -15.99 9.82 -8.88
N LEU A 235 -16.50 11.02 -9.14
CA LEU A 235 -15.89 12.28 -8.76
C LEU A 235 -15.70 12.39 -7.23
N LYS A 236 -16.71 11.99 -6.44
CA LYS A 236 -16.60 11.93 -4.98
C LYS A 236 -15.43 11.08 -4.50
N GLU A 237 -15.10 9.98 -5.18
CA GLU A 237 -13.98 9.12 -4.78
C GLU A 237 -12.63 9.84 -5.00
N VAL A 238 -12.48 10.52 -6.13
CA VAL A 238 -11.30 11.35 -6.42
C VAL A 238 -11.16 12.47 -5.38
N LEU A 239 -12.25 13.20 -5.11
CA LEU A 239 -12.28 14.30 -4.13
C LEU A 239 -11.96 13.82 -2.71
N ARG A 240 -12.47 12.66 -2.29
CA ARG A 240 -12.11 12.05 -1.00
C ARG A 240 -10.65 11.66 -0.94
N SER A 241 -10.07 11.17 -2.03
CA SER A 241 -8.63 10.90 -2.08
C SER A 241 -7.82 12.19 -1.94
N ILE A 242 -8.21 13.27 -2.64
CA ILE A 242 -7.57 14.59 -2.49
C ILE A 242 -7.66 15.07 -1.04
N GLU A 243 -8.83 14.96 -0.43
CA GLU A 243 -9.05 15.32 0.98
C GLU A 243 -8.10 14.56 1.91
N LYS A 244 -7.96 13.24 1.73
CA LYS A 244 -7.07 12.40 2.54
C LYS A 244 -5.61 12.81 2.37
N VAL A 245 -5.17 13.02 1.13
CA VAL A 245 -3.79 13.46 0.85
C VAL A 245 -3.52 14.82 1.48
N VAL A 246 -4.36 15.83 1.23
CA VAL A 246 -4.22 17.18 1.80
C VAL A 246 -4.23 17.14 3.33
N SER A 247 -5.12 16.33 3.91
CA SER A 247 -5.19 16.15 5.37
C SER A 247 -3.96 15.52 5.96
N PHE A 248 -3.37 14.55 5.25
CA PHE A 248 -2.15 13.89 5.68
C PHE A 248 -0.97 14.87 5.61
N THR A 249 -0.91 15.73 4.60
CA THR A 249 0.25 16.59 4.35
C THR A 249 0.26 17.90 5.14
N SER A 250 -0.90 18.38 5.58
CA SER A 250 -1.07 19.65 6.32
C SER A 250 -0.35 19.66 7.70
N PRO A 251 -0.43 18.62 8.56
CA PRO A 251 0.22 18.61 9.87
C PRO A 251 1.75 18.47 9.85
N HIS A 252 2.35 17.99 8.75
CA HIS A 252 3.77 17.65 8.70
C HIS A 252 4.71 18.86 8.50
N GLU A 253 4.22 20.10 8.67
CA GLU A 253 4.91 21.37 8.32
C GLU A 253 5.42 21.44 6.86
N ALA A 254 5.11 20.41 6.06
CA ALA A 254 5.65 20.15 4.75
C ALA A 254 4.72 20.60 3.63
N LEU A 255 3.47 21.00 3.90
CA LEU A 255 2.57 21.40 2.82
C LEU A 255 3.15 22.59 2.03
N ASN A 256 3.65 23.62 2.73
CA ASN A 256 4.21 24.82 2.09
C ASN A 256 5.70 24.71 1.73
N ARG A 257 6.46 23.75 2.31
CA ARG A 257 7.84 23.47 1.90
C ARG A 257 7.96 22.43 0.80
N ALA A 258 6.93 21.60 0.62
CA ALA A 258 7.07 20.33 -0.09
C ALA A 258 5.98 20.07 -1.12
N LEU A 259 5.03 21.00 -1.29
CA LEU A 259 4.24 21.15 -2.52
C LEU A 259 4.53 22.53 -3.12
N PRO A 260 4.92 22.62 -4.41
CA PRO A 260 5.04 23.90 -5.10
C PRO A 260 3.72 24.68 -5.02
N SER A 261 3.78 25.98 -4.72
CA SER A 261 2.58 26.82 -4.64
C SER A 261 1.72 26.71 -5.91
N ASP A 262 2.37 26.60 -7.07
CA ASP A 262 1.73 26.47 -8.37
C ASP A 262 0.85 25.21 -8.47
N SER A 263 1.30 24.07 -7.94
CA SER A 263 0.55 22.81 -7.99
C SER A 263 -0.70 22.87 -7.09
N LEU A 264 -0.61 23.55 -5.94
CA LEU A 264 -1.75 23.81 -5.07
C LEU A 264 -2.74 24.80 -5.70
N GLN A 265 -2.26 25.85 -6.36
CA GLN A 265 -3.11 26.81 -7.06
C GLN A 265 -3.84 26.16 -8.25
N LYS A 266 -3.16 25.30 -9.02
CA LYS A 266 -3.79 24.51 -10.09
C LYS A 266 -4.87 23.60 -9.54
N LEU A 267 -4.61 22.92 -8.42
CA LEU A 267 -5.60 22.09 -7.73
C LEU A 267 -6.81 22.93 -7.28
N GLU A 268 -6.58 24.07 -6.63
CA GLU A 268 -7.64 24.97 -6.19
C GLU A 268 -8.52 25.42 -7.36
N LYS A 269 -7.90 25.82 -8.47
CA LYS A 269 -8.62 26.19 -9.70
C LYS A 269 -9.44 25.03 -10.25
N GLY A 270 -8.84 23.84 -10.40
CA GLY A 270 -9.53 22.65 -10.89
C GLY A 270 -10.73 22.26 -10.02
N LEU A 271 -10.62 22.40 -8.69
CA LEU A 271 -11.72 22.16 -7.76
C LEU A 271 -12.87 23.17 -7.92
N LYS A 272 -12.56 24.46 -8.13
CA LYS A 272 -13.56 25.50 -8.42
C LYS A 272 -14.28 25.22 -9.73
N ASP A 273 -13.52 24.92 -10.80
CA ASP A 273 -14.08 24.61 -12.11
C ASP A 273 -15.04 23.40 -12.04
N VAL A 274 -14.70 22.38 -11.25
CA VAL A 274 -15.57 21.21 -11.00
C VAL A 274 -16.82 21.59 -10.20
N ALA A 275 -16.70 22.45 -9.18
CA ALA A 275 -17.82 22.91 -8.37
C ALA A 275 -18.84 23.71 -9.20
N GLU A 276 -18.36 24.52 -10.15
CA GLU A 276 -19.21 25.31 -11.05
C GLU A 276 -19.96 24.44 -12.07
N LYS A 277 -19.33 23.37 -12.56
CA LYS A 277 -19.89 22.50 -13.62
C LYS A 277 -20.77 21.37 -13.13
N THR A 278 -20.64 20.96 -11.87
CA THR A 278 -21.38 19.80 -11.33
C THR A 278 -22.79 20.19 -10.90
N ASP A 279 -23.76 19.31 -11.13
CA ASP A 279 -25.13 19.49 -10.59
C ASP A 279 -25.31 18.88 -9.19
N SER A 280 -24.31 18.14 -8.69
CA SER A 280 -24.41 17.45 -7.40
C SER A 280 -23.96 18.35 -6.25
N ASP A 281 -24.89 18.79 -5.40
CA ASP A 281 -24.58 19.59 -4.20
C ASP A 281 -23.53 18.96 -3.30
N ALA A 282 -23.57 17.64 -3.14
CA ALA A 282 -22.58 16.92 -2.34
C ALA A 282 -21.15 16.95 -2.95
N VAL A 283 -21.02 17.16 -4.26
CA VAL A 283 -19.72 17.37 -4.92
C VAL A 283 -19.30 18.82 -4.74
N LYS A 284 -20.20 19.78 -4.95
CA LYS A 284 -19.95 21.22 -4.71
C LYS A 284 -19.41 21.46 -3.30
N SER A 285 -20.13 20.95 -2.29
CA SER A 285 -19.73 21.07 -0.89
C SER A 285 -18.35 20.47 -0.58
N LEU A 286 -18.01 19.33 -1.20
CA LEU A 286 -16.67 18.73 -1.05
C LEU A 286 -15.60 19.61 -1.71
N CYS A 287 -15.83 20.11 -2.92
CA CYS A 287 -14.90 21.02 -3.60
C CYS A 287 -14.69 22.31 -2.80
N GLU A 288 -15.77 22.95 -2.34
CA GLU A 288 -15.73 24.18 -1.54
C GLU A 288 -14.98 23.96 -0.22
N SER A 289 -15.24 22.85 0.47
CA SER A 289 -14.53 22.48 1.70
C SER A 289 -13.03 22.28 1.44
N LEU A 290 -12.66 21.67 0.31
CA LEU A 290 -11.25 21.46 -0.05
C LEU A 290 -10.58 22.78 -0.41
N VAL A 291 -11.23 23.63 -1.22
CA VAL A 291 -10.74 24.97 -1.57
C VAL A 291 -10.52 25.80 -0.32
N SER A 292 -11.50 25.88 0.59
CA SER A 292 -11.37 26.62 1.85
C SER A 292 -10.18 26.15 2.68
N ARG A 293 -9.96 24.83 2.76
CA ARG A 293 -8.82 24.25 3.47
C ARG A 293 -7.49 24.59 2.80
N LEU A 294 -7.39 24.47 1.48
CA LEU A 294 -6.19 24.84 0.73
C LEU A 294 -5.85 26.33 0.91
N SER A 295 -6.84 27.22 0.83
CA SER A 295 -6.62 28.65 1.05
C SER A 295 -6.18 28.96 2.48
N THR A 296 -6.74 28.27 3.49
CA THR A 296 -6.34 28.43 4.90
C THR A 296 -4.90 27.97 5.13
N ASP A 297 -4.52 26.84 4.54
CA ASP A 297 -3.17 26.27 4.67
C ASP A 297 -2.12 27.10 3.90
N LEU A 298 -2.50 27.75 2.78
CA LEU A 298 -1.65 28.69 2.05
C LEU A 298 -1.44 30.01 2.82
N GLN A 299 -2.48 30.52 3.49
CA GLN A 299 -2.41 31.78 4.25
C GLN A 299 -1.75 31.63 5.63
N SER A 300 -1.80 30.44 6.23
CA SER A 300 -1.20 30.14 7.53
C SER A 300 0.30 29.80 7.46
N ALA A 301 0.91 29.87 6.27
CA ALA A 301 2.36 29.79 6.11
C ALA A 301 3.04 30.79 7.08
N PRO A 302 3.97 30.34 7.93
CA PRO A 302 4.58 31.21 8.92
C PRO A 302 5.36 32.29 8.19
N LYS A 303 4.83 33.52 8.19
CA LYS A 303 5.66 34.73 8.11
C LYS A 303 6.74 34.52 9.17
N GLN A 304 8.01 34.52 8.77
CA GLN A 304 9.15 34.38 9.66
C GLN A 304 9.01 35.37 10.82
N THR A 305 8.43 34.94 11.93
CA THR A 305 8.43 35.69 13.16
C THR A 305 9.80 35.51 13.77
N THR A 306 10.68 36.46 13.47
CA THR A 306 11.86 36.78 14.24
C THR A 306 11.51 36.71 15.73
N SER A 307 12.17 35.80 16.43
CA SER A 307 11.93 35.50 17.83
C SER A 307 12.17 36.72 18.72
N SER A 308 11.11 37.28 19.28
CA SER A 308 11.18 38.15 20.46
C SER A 308 10.66 37.34 21.65
N LYS A 309 11.61 36.79 22.42
CA LYS A 309 11.34 36.15 23.71
C LYS A 309 10.85 37.21 24.71
N GLN A 310 9.58 37.16 25.12
CA GLN A 310 9.18 37.75 26.39
C GLN A 310 8.56 36.69 27.31
N ASN A 311 9.35 36.36 28.33
CA ASN A 311 8.99 35.55 29.48
C ASN A 311 7.77 36.12 30.23
N LYS A 312 6.67 35.37 30.30
CA LYS A 312 5.60 35.62 31.29
C LYS A 312 5.58 34.52 32.37
N LYS A 313 6.12 34.91 33.53
CA LYS A 313 6.03 34.24 34.85
C LYS A 313 4.57 33.86 35.19
N LYS A 314 4.28 32.56 35.38
CA LYS A 314 3.02 32.09 36.00
C LYS A 314 3.14 32.10 37.53
N LYS A 315 2.27 32.86 38.19
CA LYS A 315 2.14 32.98 39.66
C LYS A 315 1.22 31.85 40.17
N LYS A 316 1.73 31.02 41.09
CA LYS A 316 1.03 29.89 41.73
C LYS A 316 0.08 30.42 42.82
N LYS A 317 -1.23 30.18 42.71
CA LYS A 317 -2.23 30.56 43.74
C LYS A 317 -2.51 29.34 44.63
N GLY A 318 -2.19 29.46 45.92
CA GLY A 318 -2.43 28.43 46.94
C GLY A 318 -3.92 28.29 47.30
N LYS A 319 -4.35 27.05 47.57
CA LYS A 319 -5.70 26.71 48.01
C LYS A 319 -5.66 26.44 49.52
N LYS A 320 -6.41 27.23 50.29
CA LYS A 320 -6.54 27.19 51.76
C LYS A 320 -7.55 26.10 52.14
N LYS A 321 -7.20 25.24 53.11
CA LYS A 321 -8.11 24.23 53.70
C LYS A 321 -9.14 24.93 54.60
N ARG A 322 -10.37 24.45 54.53
CA ARG A 322 -11.32 24.37 55.64
C ARG A 322 -11.91 22.97 55.62
#